data_AF-A0AAY5EN39-F1
#
_entry.id   AF-A0AAY5EN39-F1
#
_cell.length_a   1.000
_cell.length_b   1.000
_cell.length_c   1.000
_cell.angle_alpha   90.00
_cell.angle_beta   90.00
_cell.angle_gamma   90.00
#
_symmetry.space_group_name_H-M   'P 1'
#
loop_
_entity.id
_entity.type
_entity.pdbx_description
1 polymer ?
#
loop_
_entity_poly.entity_id
_entity_poly.type
_entity_poly.pdbx_seq_one_letter_code
_entity_poly.pdbx_strand_id
1 'polypeptide(L)'
;MSQRSERRGIHVDQSELLCKKGCGYYGNAAWQGLCSKCWREEYQRARQRQIQEDWALYITRFCTPSRLMAGEDGYYFTNLCCAVAFIEKLDAQSLNLSPEDFERHMCGQVSPRGPGEAAPWPHAGPALSQLRRNLELLSSLETRQQQVMDGAHSLQAELSSWQESVGREVQEILEKYPLEIKPHASAIDADNADSDLLPPPLQPQVFAG
;
A
#
# COMPACT_ATOMS: atom_id res chain seq x y z
N MET A 1 -8.84 -49.30 -20.16
CA MET A 1 -8.54 -47.98 -19.57
C MET A 1 -7.74 -47.17 -20.59
N SER A 2 -8.39 -46.22 -21.28
CA SER A 2 -7.75 -45.42 -22.34
C SER A 2 -7.14 -44.16 -21.72
N GLN A 3 -5.82 -44.14 -21.53
CA GLN A 3 -5.12 -42.96 -21.03
C GLN A 3 -5.03 -41.92 -22.15
N ARG A 4 -5.84 -40.86 -22.07
CA ARG A 4 -5.69 -39.65 -22.89
C ARG A 4 -4.43 -38.92 -22.42
N SER A 5 -3.43 -38.84 -23.30
CA SER A 5 -2.28 -37.96 -23.12
C SER A 5 -2.73 -36.52 -23.38
N GLU A 6 -3.01 -35.78 -22.31
CA GLU A 6 -3.23 -34.33 -22.35
C GLU A 6 -1.90 -33.63 -22.66
N ARG A 7 -1.75 -33.17 -23.90
CA ARG A 7 -0.67 -32.26 -24.29
C ARG A 7 -0.92 -30.92 -23.59
N ARG A 8 -0.15 -30.64 -22.54
CA ARG A 8 -0.08 -29.30 -21.95
C ARG A 8 0.56 -28.36 -22.97
N GLY A 9 -0.26 -27.61 -23.69
CA GLY A 9 0.22 -26.50 -24.52
C GLY A 9 0.88 -25.45 -23.63
N ILE A 10 2.07 -24.99 -24.00
CA ILE A 10 2.71 -23.86 -23.33
C ILE A 10 1.93 -22.61 -23.77
N HIS A 11 1.04 -22.13 -22.91
CA HIS A 11 0.41 -20.84 -23.08
C HIS A 11 1.43 -19.78 -22.63
N VAL A 12 1.94 -18.98 -23.59
CA VAL A 12 2.78 -17.81 -23.31
C VAL A 12 1.99 -16.59 -23.77
N ASP A 13 1.67 -15.71 -22.84
CA ASP A 13 0.94 -14.48 -23.18
C ASP A 13 1.88 -13.51 -23.91
N GLN A 14 1.34 -12.76 -24.89
CA GLN A 14 2.15 -11.86 -25.70
C GLN A 14 2.83 -10.77 -24.85
N SER A 15 2.22 -10.37 -23.74
CA SER A 15 2.80 -9.40 -22.80
C SER A 15 4.03 -9.95 -22.06
N GLU A 16 4.13 -11.27 -21.88
CA GLU A 16 5.27 -11.94 -21.21
C GLU A 16 6.54 -11.96 -22.07
N LEU A 17 6.39 -11.80 -23.39
CA LEU A 17 7.51 -11.72 -24.32
C LEU A 17 8.07 -10.30 -24.46
N LEU A 18 7.31 -9.28 -24.05
CA LEU A 18 7.70 -7.89 -24.20
C LEU A 18 8.70 -7.45 -23.13
N CYS A 19 9.50 -6.45 -23.50
CA CYS A 19 10.44 -5.83 -22.59
C CYS A 19 9.68 -5.26 -21.39
N LYS A 20 10.12 -5.62 -20.18
CA LYS A 20 9.51 -5.18 -18.92
C LYS A 20 9.42 -3.66 -18.75
N LYS A 21 10.23 -2.88 -19.49
CA LYS A 21 10.14 -1.40 -19.51
C LYS A 21 9.01 -0.86 -20.40
N GLY A 22 8.23 -1.70 -21.05
CA GLY A 22 7.12 -1.28 -21.91
C GLY A 22 7.55 -0.54 -23.18
N CYS A 23 8.79 -0.74 -23.65
CA CYS A 23 9.33 -0.01 -24.80
C CYS A 23 8.88 -0.54 -26.17
N GLY A 24 7.99 -1.54 -26.21
CA GLY A 24 7.46 -2.14 -27.43
C GLY A 24 8.37 -3.17 -28.13
N TYR A 25 9.55 -3.47 -27.58
CA TYR A 25 10.45 -4.50 -28.08
C TYR A 25 10.37 -5.77 -27.24
N TYR A 26 10.78 -6.92 -27.79
CA TYR A 26 10.85 -8.18 -27.05
C TYR A 26 12.00 -8.20 -26.03
N GLY A 27 11.69 -8.70 -24.83
CA GLY A 27 12.65 -9.00 -23.79
C GLY A 27 13.05 -10.48 -23.84
N ASN A 28 14.11 -10.85 -23.14
CA ASN A 28 14.47 -12.26 -22.96
C ASN A 28 14.92 -12.53 -21.52
N ALA A 29 14.88 -13.81 -21.12
CA ALA A 29 15.23 -14.24 -19.78
C ALA A 29 16.69 -13.93 -19.40
N ALA A 30 17.62 -14.00 -20.36
CA ALA A 30 19.05 -13.71 -20.12
C ALA A 30 19.28 -12.26 -19.68
N TRP A 31 18.44 -11.32 -20.14
CA TRP A 31 18.44 -9.91 -19.75
C TRP A 31 17.29 -9.56 -18.81
N GLN A 32 16.85 -10.53 -18.00
CA GLN A 32 15.81 -10.35 -16.97
C GLN A 32 14.46 -9.84 -17.51
N GLY A 33 14.16 -10.10 -18.79
CA GLY A 33 12.98 -9.62 -19.49
C GLY A 33 13.16 -8.23 -20.10
N LEU A 34 14.37 -7.71 -20.23
CA LEU A 34 14.67 -6.46 -20.93
C LEU A 34 15.09 -6.72 -22.38
N CYS A 35 14.81 -5.77 -23.28
CA CYS A 35 15.38 -5.77 -24.63
C CYS A 35 16.86 -5.33 -24.60
N SER A 36 17.60 -5.57 -25.68
CA SER A 36 19.04 -5.27 -25.76
C SER A 36 19.39 -3.79 -25.50
N LYS A 37 18.52 -2.85 -25.90
CA LYS A 37 18.70 -1.42 -25.67
C LYS A 37 18.49 -1.08 -24.18
N CYS A 38 17.34 -1.47 -23.63
CA CYS A 38 17.01 -1.21 -22.23
C CYS A 38 17.96 -1.91 -21.26
N TRP A 39 18.46 -3.09 -21.63
CA TRP A 39 19.49 -3.81 -20.89
C TRP A 39 20.80 -3.04 -20.85
N ARG A 40 21.30 -2.54 -22.00
CA ARG A 40 22.53 -1.74 -22.04
C ARG A 40 22.43 -0.48 -21.18
N GLU A 41 21.30 0.22 -21.22
CA GLU A 41 21.07 1.42 -20.41
C GLU A 41 21.06 1.10 -18.91
N GLU A 42 20.35 0.04 -18.49
CA GLU A 42 20.35 -0.40 -17.08
C GLU A 42 21.74 -0.85 -16.65
N TYR A 43 22.42 -1.65 -17.48
CA TYR A 43 23.77 -2.12 -17.19
C TYR A 43 24.77 -0.97 -17.06
N GLN A 44 24.69 0.04 -17.94
CA GLN A 44 25.52 1.24 -17.83
C GLN A 44 25.21 2.04 -16.57
N ARG A 45 23.92 2.23 -16.23
CA ARG A 45 23.51 2.92 -15.00
C ARG A 45 23.89 2.16 -13.73
N ALA A 46 23.77 0.84 -13.73
CA ALA A 46 24.18 -0.02 -12.63
C ALA A 46 25.70 0.04 -12.47
N ARG A 47 26.44 -0.03 -13.58
CA ARG A 47 27.90 0.13 -13.59
C ARG A 47 28.34 1.53 -13.13
N GLN A 48 27.63 2.59 -13.53
CA GLN A 48 27.89 3.95 -13.06
C GLN A 48 27.59 4.11 -11.57
N ARG A 49 26.47 3.56 -11.08
CA ARG A 49 26.15 3.52 -9.64
C ARG A 49 27.20 2.77 -8.86
N GLN A 50 27.61 1.60 -9.34
CA GLN A 50 28.68 0.83 -8.72
C GLN A 50 30.02 1.58 -8.71
N ILE A 51 30.35 2.30 -9.78
CA ILE A 51 31.55 3.17 -9.83
C ILE A 51 31.40 4.38 -8.91
N GLN A 52 30.19 4.93 -8.71
CA GLN A 52 29.95 6.03 -7.77
C GLN A 52 30.01 5.56 -6.31
N GLU A 53 29.48 4.37 -6.01
CA GLU A 53 29.54 3.73 -4.69
C GLU A 53 30.99 3.35 -4.36
N ASP A 54 31.80 3.01 -5.36
CA ASP A 54 33.17 2.53 -5.21
C ASP A 54 34.21 3.46 -5.89
N TRP A 55 33.93 4.77 -5.84
CA TRP A 55 34.68 5.80 -6.58
C TRP A 55 36.16 5.84 -6.17
N ALA A 56 36.48 5.50 -4.92
CA ALA A 56 37.85 5.41 -4.42
C ALA A 56 38.62 4.22 -5.04
N LEU A 57 37.99 3.05 -5.18
CA LEU A 57 38.59 1.91 -5.89
C LEU A 57 38.72 2.20 -7.39
N TYR A 58 37.78 2.91 -7.98
CA TYR A 58 37.88 3.36 -9.37
C TYR A 58 39.11 4.25 -9.59
N ILE A 59 39.31 5.27 -8.75
CA ILE A 59 40.49 6.15 -8.85
C ILE A 59 41.78 5.35 -8.64
N THR A 60 41.83 4.51 -7.60
CA THR A 60 43.01 3.68 -7.31
C THR A 60 43.35 2.72 -8.46
N ARG A 61 42.34 2.23 -9.19
CA ARG A 61 42.50 1.23 -10.25
C ARG A 61 42.80 1.82 -11.63
N PHE A 62 42.29 3.01 -11.93
CA PHE A 62 42.34 3.58 -13.29
C PHE A 62 43.11 4.90 -13.40
N CYS A 63 43.46 5.55 -12.28
CA CYS A 63 44.28 6.76 -12.31
C CYS A 63 45.77 6.41 -12.54
N THR A 64 46.50 7.32 -13.17
CA THR A 64 47.94 7.14 -13.43
C THR A 64 48.71 7.13 -12.09
N PRO A 65 49.53 6.10 -11.79
CA PRO A 65 50.18 5.97 -10.49
C PRO A 65 51.05 7.18 -10.11
N SER A 66 51.71 7.82 -11.07
CA SER A 66 52.53 9.01 -10.82
C SER A 66 51.72 10.20 -10.30
N ARG A 67 50.44 10.34 -10.66
CA ARG A 67 49.54 11.39 -10.17
C ARG A 67 49.01 11.10 -8.75
N LEU A 68 48.88 9.83 -8.40
CA LEU A 68 48.47 9.40 -7.07
C LEU A 68 49.62 9.40 -6.07
N MET A 69 50.84 9.11 -6.52
CA MET A 69 52.03 8.99 -5.66
C MET A 69 52.84 10.29 -5.56
N ALA A 70 52.52 11.31 -6.34
CA ALA A 70 53.18 12.61 -6.30
C ALA A 70 52.20 13.75 -6.61
N GLY A 71 52.38 14.89 -5.93
CA GLY A 71 51.59 16.11 -6.12
C GLY A 71 50.43 16.25 -5.14
N GLU A 72 49.71 17.37 -5.26
CA GLU A 72 48.60 17.76 -4.39
C GLU A 72 47.37 16.84 -4.53
N ASP A 73 47.08 16.37 -5.75
CA ASP A 73 45.97 15.45 -6.04
C ASP A 73 46.08 14.15 -5.22
N GLY A 74 47.28 13.55 -5.17
CA GLY A 74 47.54 12.34 -4.39
C GLY A 74 47.42 12.56 -2.88
N TYR A 75 47.84 13.74 -2.40
CA TYR A 75 47.69 14.13 -1.00
C TYR A 75 46.20 14.27 -0.61
N TYR A 76 45.41 14.99 -1.41
CA TYR A 76 43.97 15.13 -1.15
C TYR A 76 43.24 13.80 -1.23
N PHE A 77 43.56 12.96 -2.23
CA PHE A 77 42.98 11.64 -2.35
C PHE A 77 43.28 10.75 -1.14
N THR A 78 44.53 10.76 -0.67
CA THR A 78 44.93 9.99 0.52
C THR A 78 44.23 10.50 1.77
N ASN A 79 44.19 11.82 1.99
CA ASN A 79 43.47 12.42 3.11
C ASN A 79 41.99 12.08 3.09
N LEU A 80 41.36 12.09 1.91
CA LEU A 80 39.96 11.74 1.75
C LEU A 80 39.71 10.27 2.09
N CYS A 81 40.55 9.35 1.59
CA CYS A 81 40.48 7.93 1.95
C CYS A 81 40.69 7.70 3.46
N CYS A 82 41.62 8.43 4.09
CA CYS A 82 41.83 8.38 5.54
C CYS A 82 40.60 8.91 6.31
N ALA A 83 40.00 10.00 5.86
CA ALA A 83 38.81 10.57 6.50
C ALA A 83 37.60 9.61 6.40
N VAL A 84 37.38 8.98 5.24
CA VAL A 84 36.32 7.97 5.08
C VAL A 84 36.56 6.78 6.01
N ALA A 85 37.77 6.22 6.01
CA ALA A 85 38.11 5.09 6.88
C ALA A 85 37.99 5.44 8.38
N PHE A 86 38.28 6.69 8.75
CA PHE A 86 38.09 7.18 10.11
C PHE A 86 36.61 7.26 10.49
N ILE A 87 35.74 7.76 9.60
CA ILE A 87 34.29 7.83 9.84
C ILE A 87 33.69 6.42 9.95
N GLU A 88 34.10 5.48 9.09
CA GLU A 88 33.63 4.09 9.13
C GLU A 88 33.99 3.37 10.43
N LYS A 89 35.12 3.76 11.05
CA LYS A 89 35.65 3.17 12.29
C LYS A 89 35.56 4.13 13.48
N LEU A 90 34.67 5.12 13.40
CA LEU A 90 34.54 6.15 14.42
C LEU A 90 34.08 5.55 15.74
N ASP A 91 34.82 5.84 16.81
CA ASP A 91 34.51 5.38 18.16
C ASP A 91 34.47 6.53 19.17
N ALA A 92 34.05 6.21 20.40
CA ALA A 92 33.94 7.19 21.47
C ALA A 92 35.29 7.84 21.81
N GLN A 93 36.37 7.05 21.80
CA GLN A 93 37.72 7.52 22.12
C GLN A 93 38.22 8.53 21.09
N SER A 94 37.93 8.31 19.81
CA SER A 94 38.26 9.21 18.70
C SER A 94 37.65 10.61 18.88
N LEU A 95 36.54 10.72 19.60
CA LEU A 95 35.85 11.97 19.91
C LEU A 95 36.09 12.49 21.34
N ASN A 96 36.96 11.83 22.12
CA ASN A 96 37.16 12.11 23.54
C ASN A 96 35.86 12.03 24.37
N LEU A 97 34.99 11.08 24.04
CA LEU A 97 33.74 10.80 24.76
C LEU A 97 33.84 9.48 25.51
N SER A 98 33.03 9.33 26.56
CA SER A 98 32.77 8.02 27.14
C SER A 98 31.93 7.17 26.16
N PRO A 99 32.03 5.83 26.22
CA PRO A 99 31.19 4.95 25.41
C PRO A 99 29.70 5.24 25.58
N GLU A 100 29.27 5.52 26.82
CA GLU A 100 27.87 5.79 27.14
C GLU A 100 27.38 7.12 26.54
N ASP A 101 28.24 8.13 26.46
CA ASP A 101 27.91 9.44 25.87
C ASP A 101 27.85 9.33 24.35
N PHE A 102 28.80 8.59 23.76
CA PHE A 102 28.83 8.31 22.34
C PHE A 102 27.58 7.54 21.87
N GLU A 103 27.21 6.46 22.56
CA GLU A 103 26.01 5.67 22.25
C GLU A 103 24.73 6.50 22.39
N ARG A 104 24.63 7.37 23.40
CA ARG A 104 23.49 8.28 23.55
C ARG A 104 23.33 9.22 22.36
N HIS A 105 24.44 9.70 21.78
CA HIS A 105 24.41 10.51 20.57
C HIS A 105 24.07 9.69 19.31
N MET A 106 24.66 8.50 19.14
CA MET A 106 24.42 7.64 17.97
C MET A 106 22.99 7.07 17.92
N CYS A 107 22.39 6.77 19.09
CA CYS A 107 21.00 6.34 19.21
C CYS A 107 19.97 7.48 19.06
N GLY A 108 20.43 8.73 18.87
CA GLY A 108 19.57 9.90 18.72
C GLY A 108 18.84 10.33 19.99
N GLN A 109 19.21 9.81 21.16
CA GLN A 109 18.59 10.17 22.44
C GLN A 109 19.07 11.53 22.97
N VAL A 110 20.22 12.02 22.51
CA VAL A 110 20.77 13.33 22.87
C VAL A 110 21.11 14.10 21.60
N SER A 111 20.29 15.11 21.28
CA SER A 111 20.71 16.18 20.38
C SER A 111 21.89 16.91 21.02
N PRO A 112 22.95 17.33 20.28
CA PRO A 112 24.11 18.05 20.83
C PRO A 112 23.78 19.47 21.35
N ARG A 113 22.57 19.67 21.86
CA ARG A 113 22.12 20.88 22.53
C ARG A 113 22.51 20.76 24.00
N GLY A 114 23.62 21.38 24.36
CA GLY A 114 24.10 21.42 25.75
C GLY A 114 23.08 22.07 26.69
N PRO A 115 23.12 21.78 28.00
CA PRO A 115 22.12 22.25 28.98
C PRO A 115 22.15 23.76 29.30
N GLY A 116 22.81 24.60 28.50
CA GLY A 116 23.06 26.01 28.86
C GLY A 116 22.98 27.04 27.72
N GLU A 117 22.88 26.62 26.45
CA GLU A 117 22.75 27.58 25.33
C GLU A 117 21.32 27.58 24.79
N ALA A 118 20.53 28.48 25.37
CA ALA A 118 19.26 28.96 24.81
C ALA A 118 19.47 29.91 23.61
N ALA A 119 20.55 29.74 22.84
CA ALA A 119 20.71 30.38 21.54
C ALA A 119 20.33 29.34 20.47
N PRO A 120 19.23 29.55 19.73
CA PRO A 120 19.01 28.80 18.51
C PRO A 120 20.21 29.06 17.59
N TRP A 121 20.93 28.01 17.18
CA TRP A 121 21.79 28.12 16.02
C TRP A 121 20.97 28.83 14.92
N PRO A 122 21.43 29.95 14.33
CA PRO A 122 20.66 30.66 13.29
C PRO A 122 20.43 29.81 12.03
N HIS A 123 20.95 28.58 12.01
CA HIS A 123 21.00 27.68 10.86
C HIS A 123 20.61 26.24 11.22
N ALA A 124 19.61 26.03 12.08
CA ALA A 124 18.79 24.83 11.91
C ALA A 124 18.15 24.95 10.51
N GLY A 125 18.72 24.25 9.52
CA GLY A 125 18.36 24.44 8.12
C GLY A 125 16.86 24.26 7.88
N PRO A 126 16.29 24.87 6.81
CA PRO A 126 14.87 24.79 6.49
C PRO A 126 14.30 23.36 6.53
N ALA A 127 15.13 22.37 6.19
CA ALA A 127 14.79 20.95 6.24
C ALA A 127 14.45 20.43 7.64
N LEU A 128 15.18 20.83 8.69
CA LEU A 128 14.91 20.38 10.06
C LEU A 128 13.66 21.03 10.64
N SER A 129 13.43 22.31 10.33
CA SER A 129 12.19 23.01 10.69
C SER A 129 10.98 22.39 9.98
N GLN A 130 11.13 22.03 8.70
CA GLN A 130 10.09 21.35 7.94
C GLN A 130 9.81 19.95 8.51
N LEU A 131 10.83 19.20 8.87
CA LEU A 131 10.68 17.86 9.46
C LEU A 131 9.93 17.93 10.79
N ARG A 132 10.28 18.89 11.66
CA ARG A 132 9.57 19.09 12.93
C ARG A 132 8.10 19.46 12.71
N ARG A 133 7.81 20.35 11.76
CA ARG A 133 6.43 20.69 11.39
C ARG A 133 5.68 19.48 10.84
N ASN A 134 6.33 18.66 10.02
CA ASN A 134 5.71 17.42 9.50
C ASN A 134 5.39 16.43 10.63
N LEU A 135 6.25 16.30 11.64
CA LEU A 135 5.99 15.45 12.81
C LEU A 135 4.77 15.94 13.60
N GLU A 136 4.66 17.26 13.85
CA GLU A 136 3.49 17.86 14.51
C GLU A 136 2.19 17.61 13.70
N LEU A 137 2.27 17.68 12.36
CA LEU A 137 1.14 17.37 11.49
C LEU A 137 0.75 15.88 11.57
N LEU A 138 1.72 14.97 11.54
CA LEU A 138 1.48 13.53 11.62
C LEU A 138 0.84 13.13 12.94
N SER A 139 1.30 13.66 14.08
CA SER A 139 0.68 13.38 15.38
C SER A 139 -0.74 13.92 15.47
N SER A 140 -0.99 15.10 14.89
CA SER A 140 -2.34 15.67 14.84
C SER A 140 -3.28 14.83 13.96
N LEU A 141 -2.76 14.27 12.87
CA LEU A 141 -3.52 13.43 11.95
C LEU A 141 -3.88 12.09 12.59
N GLU A 142 -2.94 11.47 13.30
CA GLU A 142 -3.16 10.25 14.07
C GLU A 142 -4.29 10.45 15.09
N THR A 143 -4.24 11.54 15.86
CA THR A 143 -5.27 11.85 16.86
C THR A 143 -6.65 12.01 16.22
N ARG A 144 -6.73 12.72 15.08
CA ARG A 144 -7.98 12.91 14.35
C ARG A 144 -8.50 11.61 13.75
N GLN A 145 -7.62 10.77 13.24
CA GLN A 145 -8.00 9.47 12.68
C GLN A 145 -8.56 8.56 13.76
N GLN A 146 -7.94 8.54 14.95
CA GLN A 146 -8.45 7.80 16.09
C GLN A 146 -9.86 8.27 16.48
N GLN A 147 -10.07 9.59 16.60
CA GLN A 147 -11.39 10.15 16.91
C GLN A 147 -12.46 9.77 15.88
N VAL A 148 -12.13 9.78 14.59
CA VAL A 148 -13.07 9.38 13.53
C VAL A 148 -13.41 7.90 13.61
N MET A 149 -12.42 7.05 13.85
CA MET A 149 -12.63 5.61 14.01
C MET A 149 -13.48 5.29 15.24
N ASP A 150 -13.19 5.93 16.38
CA ASP A 150 -13.95 5.77 17.61
C ASP A 150 -15.41 6.22 17.42
N GLY A 151 -15.61 7.37 16.74
CA GLY A 151 -16.94 7.87 16.40
C GLY A 151 -17.72 6.93 15.47
N ALA A 152 -17.05 6.34 14.46
CA ALA A 152 -17.66 5.37 13.56
C ALA A 152 -18.10 4.09 14.30
N HIS A 153 -17.27 3.59 15.22
CA HIS A 153 -17.61 2.44 16.05
C HIS A 153 -18.76 2.75 17.03
N SER A 154 -18.78 3.95 17.64
CA SER A 154 -19.90 4.38 18.49
C SER A 154 -21.21 4.42 17.71
N LEU A 155 -21.20 5.04 16.54
CA LEU A 155 -22.39 5.13 15.69
C LEU A 155 -22.88 3.74 15.24
N GLN A 156 -21.95 2.83 14.92
CA GLN A 156 -22.30 1.45 14.58
C GLN A 156 -23.00 0.74 15.74
N ALA A 157 -22.50 0.91 16.97
CA ALA A 157 -23.13 0.34 18.16
C ALA A 157 -24.52 0.96 18.41
N GLU A 158 -24.65 2.28 18.28
CA GLU A 158 -25.91 3.00 18.43
C GLU A 158 -26.96 2.53 17.43
N LEU A 159 -26.61 2.43 16.14
CA LEU A 159 -27.49 1.95 15.08
C LEU A 159 -27.99 0.52 15.34
N SER A 160 -27.08 -0.35 15.83
CA SER A 160 -27.43 -1.73 16.15
C SER A 160 -28.40 -1.79 17.33
N SER A 161 -28.13 -1.03 18.40
CA SER A 161 -29.01 -0.99 19.56
C SER A 161 -30.37 -0.36 19.25
N TRP A 162 -30.40 0.66 18.39
CA TRP A 162 -31.63 1.31 17.95
C TRP A 162 -32.49 0.33 17.15
N GLN A 163 -31.88 -0.41 16.21
CA GLN A 163 -32.58 -1.44 15.44
C GLN A 163 -33.21 -2.50 16.36
N GLU A 164 -32.46 -2.98 17.35
CA GLU A 164 -32.95 -3.95 18.33
C GLU A 164 -34.07 -3.38 19.21
N SER A 165 -33.97 -2.13 19.64
CA SER A 165 -35.01 -1.46 20.45
C SER A 165 -36.31 -1.33 19.67
N VAL A 166 -36.24 -0.80 18.45
CA VAL A 166 -37.42 -0.64 17.59
C VAL A 166 -38.05 -2.00 17.29
N GLY A 167 -37.24 -3.02 16.97
CA GLY A 167 -37.74 -4.38 16.73
C GLY A 167 -38.48 -4.95 17.94
N ARG A 168 -37.95 -4.73 19.14
CA ARG A 168 -38.56 -5.17 20.41
C ARG A 168 -39.86 -4.44 20.71
N GLU A 169 -39.90 -3.12 20.57
CA GLU A 169 -41.10 -2.31 20.80
C GLU A 169 -42.24 -2.69 19.83
N VAL A 170 -41.91 -2.89 18.54
CA VAL A 170 -42.89 -3.35 17.54
C VAL A 170 -43.43 -4.73 17.88
N GLN A 171 -42.55 -5.66 18.26
CA GLN A 171 -42.94 -7.02 18.66
C GLN A 171 -43.86 -7.00 19.89
N GLU A 172 -43.55 -6.17 20.90
CA GLU A 172 -44.37 -6.00 22.09
C GLU A 172 -45.79 -5.50 21.75
N ILE A 173 -45.91 -4.54 20.81
CA ILE A 173 -47.20 -4.03 20.36
C ILE A 173 -48.00 -5.11 19.61
N LEU A 174 -47.34 -5.87 18.73
CA LEU A 174 -47.98 -6.96 17.98
C LEU A 174 -48.49 -8.07 18.91
N GLU A 175 -47.75 -8.41 19.96
CA GLU A 175 -48.16 -9.40 20.98
C GLU A 175 -49.30 -8.87 21.85
N LYS A 176 -49.26 -7.59 22.21
CA LYS A 176 -50.29 -6.94 23.03
C LYS A 176 -51.61 -6.72 22.29
N TYR A 177 -51.56 -6.49 20.98
CA TYR A 177 -52.72 -6.25 20.12
C TYR A 177 -52.67 -7.13 18.86
N PRO A 178 -52.99 -8.43 18.97
CA PRO A 178 -52.96 -9.33 17.84
C PRO A 178 -53.98 -8.91 16.78
N LEU A 179 -53.49 -8.62 15.56
CA LEU A 179 -54.32 -8.23 14.43
C LEU A 179 -54.95 -9.47 13.80
N GLU A 180 -56.21 -9.78 14.17
CA GLU A 180 -57.02 -10.75 13.42
C GLU A 180 -57.50 -10.14 12.09
N ILE A 181 -56.69 -10.30 11.05
CA ILE A 181 -57.11 -10.00 9.68
C ILE A 181 -57.98 -11.18 9.24
N LYS A 182 -59.30 -11.05 9.42
CA LYS A 182 -60.24 -11.96 8.75
C LYS A 182 -60.00 -11.81 7.26
N PRO A 183 -59.68 -12.90 6.51
CA PRO A 183 -59.65 -12.82 5.07
C PRO A 183 -61.03 -12.31 4.65
N HIS A 184 -61.06 -11.17 3.98
CA HIS A 184 -62.28 -10.75 3.30
C HIS A 184 -62.65 -11.92 2.41
N ALA A 185 -63.87 -12.44 2.55
CA ALA A 185 -64.38 -13.46 1.66
C ALA A 185 -64.12 -12.96 0.24
N SER A 186 -63.14 -13.57 -0.42
CA SER A 186 -62.99 -13.45 -1.86
C SER A 186 -64.29 -14.02 -2.42
N ALA A 187 -64.79 -13.41 -3.49
CA ALA A 187 -66.10 -13.67 -4.08
C ALA A 187 -66.55 -15.14 -3.94
N ILE A 188 -67.85 -15.32 -3.66
CA ILE A 188 -68.57 -16.57 -3.32
C ILE A 188 -68.28 -17.75 -4.28
N ASP A 189 -67.68 -17.52 -5.45
CA ASP A 189 -67.41 -18.53 -6.47
C ASP A 189 -66.00 -19.18 -6.43
N ALA A 190 -65.14 -18.83 -5.47
CA ALA A 190 -63.76 -19.36 -5.47
C ALA A 190 -63.64 -20.86 -5.11
N ASP A 191 -64.68 -21.49 -4.54
CA ASP A 191 -64.69 -22.91 -4.18
C ASP A 191 -65.41 -23.81 -5.21
N ASN A 192 -65.79 -23.31 -6.39
CA ASN A 192 -66.36 -24.15 -7.45
C ASN A 192 -65.25 -24.81 -8.30
N ALA A 193 -64.41 -25.62 -7.66
CA ALA A 193 -63.48 -26.53 -8.32
C ALA A 193 -64.09 -27.95 -8.34
N ASP A 194 -65.19 -28.13 -9.08
CA ASP A 194 -65.63 -29.38 -9.73
C ASP A 194 -67.13 -29.31 -10.07
N SER A 195 -67.46 -28.82 -11.27
CA SER A 195 -68.75 -29.11 -11.91
C SER A 195 -68.65 -28.97 -13.43
N ASP A 196 -67.98 -29.94 -14.05
CA ASP A 196 -67.94 -30.18 -15.50
C ASP A 196 -69.28 -30.70 -16.08
N LEU A 197 -70.43 -30.27 -15.53
CA LEU A 197 -71.77 -30.67 -16.01
C LEU A 197 -72.65 -29.47 -16.35
N LEU A 198 -72.07 -28.46 -17.01
CA LEU A 198 -72.87 -27.40 -17.62
C LEU A 198 -73.53 -27.92 -18.92
N PRO A 199 -74.85 -27.74 -19.10
CA PRO A 199 -75.50 -28.09 -20.37
C PRO A 199 -74.95 -27.23 -21.51
N PRO A 200 -74.86 -27.77 -22.74
CA PRO A 200 -74.29 -27.04 -23.87
C PRO A 200 -75.11 -25.77 -24.15
N PRO A 201 -74.44 -24.66 -24.50
CA PRO A 201 -75.09 -23.36 -24.70
C PRO A 201 -76.13 -23.44 -25.82
N LEU A 202 -77.32 -22.87 -25.56
CA LEU A 202 -78.42 -22.84 -26.52
C LEU A 202 -78.02 -22.07 -27.78
N GLN A 203 -78.17 -22.71 -28.94
CA GLN A 203 -77.95 -22.05 -30.22
C GLN A 203 -79.18 -21.18 -30.59
N PRO A 204 -78.96 -19.97 -31.11
CA PRO A 204 -80.04 -19.08 -31.49
C PRO A 204 -80.84 -19.65 -32.67
N GLN A 205 -82.16 -19.80 -32.49
CA GLN A 205 -83.07 -20.09 -33.59
C GLN A 205 -83.32 -18.80 -34.39
N VAL A 206 -82.96 -18.81 -35.67
CA VAL A 206 -83.43 -17.82 -36.64
C VAL A 206 -84.90 -18.12 -36.95
N PHE A 207 -85.77 -17.19 -36.55
CA PHE A 207 -87.18 -17.23 -36.89
C PHE A 207 -87.32 -16.91 -38.39
N ALA A 208 -87.65 -17.91 -39.20
CA ALA A 208 -88.08 -17.69 -40.58
C ALA A 208 -89.57 -17.33 -40.56
N GLY A 209 -89.91 -16.16 -41.09
CA GLY A 209 -91.27 -15.88 -41.56
C GLY A 209 -91.55 -16.61 -42.86
#